data_AF-A0A8H8NKU0-F1
#
_entry.id   AF-A0A8H8NKU0-F1
#
_cell.length_a   1.000
_cell.length_b   1.000
_cell.length_c   1.000
_cell.angle_alpha   90.00
_cell.angle_beta   90.00
_cell.angle_gamma   90.00
#
_symmetry.space_group_name_H-M   'P 1'
#
loop_
_entity.id
_entity.type
_entity.pdbx_description
1 polymer ?
#
loop_
_entity_poly.entity_id
_entity_poly.type
_entity_poly.pdbx_seq_one_letter_code
_entity_poly.pdbx_strand_id
1 'polypeptide(L)'
;MSPSNIPANIPEANHIADTLAQEWREAESALRMSKEHITRLKGTIPNFNIGERVWLDAKNIQICSNSNKLDPKWIGPFRISEKISSHMYQLNLLDSLKIHNIFYVGLLSKLHKSPSQPLPDRPPPETIEGEEEYKVEQILDSKRQHGKWFYLIKWKGY
;
A
#
# COMPACT_ATOMS: atom_id res chain seq x y z
N MET A 1 -30.41 -16.83 11.75
CA MET A 1 -31.72 -17.31 12.22
C MET A 1 -32.72 -16.90 11.16
N SER A 2 -33.32 -17.84 10.44
CA SER A 2 -34.30 -17.54 9.40
C SER A 2 -35.65 -17.22 10.05
N PRO A 3 -36.36 -16.16 9.61
CA PRO A 3 -37.68 -15.86 10.14
C PRO A 3 -38.67 -17.00 9.83
N SER A 4 -39.60 -17.23 10.75
CA SER A 4 -40.68 -18.21 10.62
C SER A 4 -41.53 -17.91 9.39
N ASN A 5 -41.72 -18.90 8.51
CA ASN A 5 -42.41 -18.76 7.24
C ASN A 5 -43.93 -19.05 7.34
N ILE A 6 -44.53 -18.77 8.50
CA ILE A 6 -45.97 -18.99 8.73
C ILE A 6 -46.72 -17.76 8.23
N PRO A 7 -47.54 -17.87 7.17
CA PRO A 7 -48.28 -16.72 6.65
C PRO A 7 -49.31 -16.27 7.69
N ALA A 8 -49.25 -15.01 8.09
CA ALA A 8 -50.23 -14.42 8.99
C ALA A 8 -51.50 -14.08 8.19
N ASN A 9 -52.68 -14.17 8.82
CA ASN A 9 -53.96 -13.74 8.22
C ASN A 9 -54.07 -12.21 8.06
N ILE A 10 -53.01 -11.46 8.39
CA ILE A 10 -52.97 -9.99 8.36
C ILE A 10 -52.09 -9.59 7.18
N PRO A 11 -52.65 -8.96 6.13
CA PRO A 11 -51.91 -8.67 4.89
C PRO A 11 -50.74 -7.69 5.11
N GLU A 12 -50.87 -6.74 6.04
CA GLU A 12 -49.79 -5.80 6.39
C GLU A 12 -48.59 -6.50 7.05
N ALA A 13 -48.83 -7.54 7.86
CA ALA A 13 -47.77 -8.31 8.50
C ALA A 13 -46.96 -9.11 7.48
N ASN A 14 -47.62 -9.65 6.45
CA ASN A 14 -46.95 -10.34 5.35
C ASN A 14 -46.11 -9.35 4.50
N HIS A 15 -46.62 -8.15 4.21
CA HIS A 15 -45.87 -7.13 3.48
C HIS A 15 -44.58 -6.71 4.22
N ILE A 16 -44.64 -6.51 5.53
CA ILE A 16 -43.47 -6.18 6.34
C ILE A 16 -42.47 -7.35 6.35
N ALA A 17 -42.95 -8.59 6.48
CA ALA A 17 -42.09 -9.77 6.43
C ALA A 17 -41.38 -9.91 5.08
N ASP A 18 -42.08 -9.68 3.97
CA ASP A 18 -41.53 -9.70 2.62
C ASP A 18 -40.49 -8.59 2.41
N THR A 19 -40.77 -7.39 2.93
CA THR A 19 -39.85 -6.25 2.88
C THR A 19 -38.56 -6.57 3.63
N LEU A 20 -38.66 -7.07 4.86
CA LEU A 20 -37.50 -7.49 5.64
C LEU A 20 -36.73 -8.59 4.92
N ALA A 21 -37.40 -9.61 4.37
CA ALA A 21 -36.74 -10.69 3.64
C ALA A 21 -36.00 -10.17 2.40
N GLN A 22 -36.51 -9.13 1.73
CA GLN A 22 -35.80 -8.46 0.65
C GLN A 22 -34.56 -7.72 1.15
N GLU A 23 -34.69 -6.90 2.18
CA GLU A 23 -33.55 -6.17 2.77
C GLU A 23 -32.45 -7.12 3.27
N TRP A 24 -32.81 -8.24 3.91
CA TRP A 24 -31.86 -9.26 4.34
C TRP A 24 -31.11 -9.88 3.16
N ARG A 25 -31.80 -10.20 2.06
CA ARG A 25 -31.16 -10.72 0.85
C ARG A 25 -30.20 -9.71 0.23
N GLU A 26 -30.58 -8.43 0.19
CA GLU A 26 -29.71 -7.36 -0.31
C GLU A 26 -28.46 -7.23 0.57
N ALA A 27 -28.61 -7.20 1.89
CA ALA A 27 -27.50 -7.15 2.83
C ALA A 27 -26.56 -8.37 2.70
N GLU A 28 -27.11 -9.58 2.61
CA GLU A 28 -26.31 -10.80 2.38
C GLU A 28 -25.56 -10.75 1.05
N SER A 29 -26.22 -10.28 -0.02
CA SER A 29 -25.61 -10.14 -1.33
C SER A 29 -24.45 -9.15 -1.31
N ALA A 30 -24.59 -8.02 -0.62
CA ALA A 30 -23.54 -7.01 -0.46
C ALA A 30 -22.37 -7.54 0.37
N LEU A 31 -22.64 -8.24 1.47
CA LEU A 31 -21.61 -8.89 2.30
C LEU A 31 -20.83 -9.93 1.50
N ARG A 32 -21.53 -10.73 0.68
CA ARG A 32 -20.91 -11.71 -0.22
C ARG A 32 -20.00 -11.05 -1.23
N MET A 33 -20.48 -10.01 -1.92
CA MET A 33 -19.68 -9.26 -2.89
C MET A 33 -18.45 -8.62 -2.26
N SER A 34 -18.59 -8.03 -1.08
CA SER A 34 -17.46 -7.45 -0.33
C SER A 34 -16.43 -8.51 0.04
N LYS A 35 -16.87 -9.68 0.55
CA LYS A 35 -15.99 -10.81 0.84
C LYS A 35 -15.24 -11.29 -0.39
N GLU A 36 -15.93 -11.46 -1.51
CA GLU A 36 -15.32 -11.86 -2.77
C GLU A 36 -14.27 -10.84 -3.22
N HIS A 37 -14.61 -9.56 -3.18
CA HIS A 37 -13.69 -8.47 -3.54
C HIS A 37 -12.43 -8.49 -2.66
N ILE A 38 -12.58 -8.60 -1.34
CA ILE A 38 -11.45 -8.73 -0.40
C ILE A 38 -10.60 -9.97 -0.71
N THR A 39 -11.23 -11.12 -1.00
CA THR A 39 -10.48 -12.34 -1.33
C THR A 39 -9.73 -12.23 -2.65
N ARG A 40 -10.28 -11.53 -3.66
CA ARG A 40 -9.62 -11.27 -4.94
C ARG A 40 -8.44 -10.30 -4.77
N LEU A 41 -8.55 -9.34 -3.85
CA LEU A 41 -7.49 -8.38 -3.53
C LEU A 41 -6.41 -8.95 -2.60
N LYS A 42 -6.66 -10.06 -1.90
CA LYS A 42 -5.64 -10.73 -1.09
C LYS A 42 -4.59 -11.37 -2.01
N GLY A 43 -3.55 -10.60 -2.30
CA GLY A 43 -2.33 -11.12 -2.92
C GLY A 43 -1.62 -12.15 -2.02
N THR A 44 -0.63 -12.83 -2.59
CA THR A 44 0.21 -13.77 -1.84
C THR A 44 0.86 -13.08 -0.65
N ILE A 45 0.66 -13.64 0.54
CA ILE A 45 1.25 -13.14 1.77
C ILE A 45 2.78 -13.27 1.68
N PRO A 46 3.55 -12.18 1.84
CA PRO A 46 5.00 -12.24 1.79
C PRO A 46 5.54 -13.16 2.89
N ASN A 47 6.37 -14.13 2.51
CA ASN A 47 7.11 -14.93 3.48
C ASN A 47 8.50 -14.33 3.71
N PHE A 48 8.88 -14.27 4.99
CA PHE A 48 10.17 -13.82 5.46
C PHE A 48 10.83 -14.91 6.30
N ASN A 49 12.16 -14.94 6.28
CA ASN A 49 12.93 -15.90 7.07
C ASN A 49 13.37 -15.29 8.40
N ILE A 50 13.54 -16.13 9.42
CA ILE A 50 14.14 -15.73 10.70
C ILE A 50 15.57 -15.23 10.45
N GLY A 51 15.93 -14.10 11.04
CA GLY A 51 17.22 -13.44 10.84
C GLY A 51 17.30 -12.51 9.63
N GLU A 52 16.29 -12.51 8.75
CA GLU A 52 16.20 -11.58 7.62
C GLU A 52 16.03 -10.14 8.13
N ARG A 53 16.63 -9.17 7.42
CA ARG A 53 16.48 -7.74 7.70
C ARG A 53 15.34 -7.17 6.88
N VAL A 54 14.38 -6.54 7.55
CA VAL A 54 13.18 -5.97 6.94
C VAL A 54 13.00 -4.52 7.37
N TRP A 55 12.44 -3.71 6.47
CA TRP A 55 11.95 -2.39 6.79
C TRP A 55 10.58 -2.49 7.44
N LEU A 56 10.33 -1.66 8.45
CA LEU A 56 9.04 -1.55 9.11
C LEU A 56 8.33 -0.25 8.69
N ASP A 57 7.05 -0.34 8.31
CA ASP A 57 6.22 0.81 8.00
C ASP A 57 5.87 1.59 9.28
N ALA A 58 6.21 2.87 9.28
CA ALA A 58 6.07 3.78 10.41
C ALA A 58 4.71 4.47 10.48
N LYS A 59 3.73 4.14 9.63
CA LYS A 59 2.42 4.82 9.55
C LYS A 59 1.75 5.08 10.91
N ASN A 60 1.95 4.19 11.88
CA ASN A 60 1.35 4.25 13.21
C ASN A 60 2.38 4.42 14.35
N ILE A 61 3.60 4.88 14.04
CA ILE A 61 4.69 5.00 14.99
C ILE A 61 5.19 6.46 14.97
N GLN A 62 5.11 7.13 16.12
CA GLN A 62 5.73 8.44 16.29
C GLN A 62 7.21 8.24 16.61
N ILE A 63 8.09 8.75 15.75
CA ILE A 63 9.53 8.46 15.86
C ILE A 63 10.29 9.70 16.31
N CYS A 64 10.23 10.78 15.53
CA CYS A 64 11.11 11.93 15.71
C CYS A 64 10.35 13.25 15.87
N SER A 65 9.16 13.39 15.29
CA SER A 65 8.52 14.68 15.13
C SER A 65 7.12 14.75 15.74
N ASN A 66 6.67 15.98 16.04
CA ASN A 66 5.30 16.24 16.51
C ASN A 66 4.22 16.02 15.41
N SER A 67 4.60 15.53 14.22
CA SER A 67 3.71 15.37 13.07
C SER A 67 4.08 14.16 12.21
N ASN A 68 3.16 13.20 12.07
CA ASN A 68 3.30 11.99 11.25
C ASN A 68 3.64 12.26 9.77
N LYS A 69 3.47 13.49 9.27
CA LYS A 69 3.78 13.85 7.89
C LYS A 69 5.28 14.00 7.62
N LEU A 70 6.04 14.34 8.66
CA LEU A 70 7.50 14.56 8.56
C LEU A 70 8.30 13.33 8.99
N ASP A 71 7.65 12.37 9.64
CA ASP A 71 8.29 11.11 10.01
C ASP A 71 8.56 10.25 8.76
N PRO A 72 9.69 9.52 8.73
CA PRO A 72 10.03 8.66 7.62
C PRO A 72 9.01 7.53 7.50
N LYS A 73 8.53 7.26 6.28
CA LYS A 73 7.55 6.19 6.04
C LYS A 73 8.08 4.80 6.43
N TRP A 74 9.36 4.54 6.18
CA TRP A 74 10.01 3.28 6.50
C TRP A 74 11.12 3.52 7.52
N ILE A 75 11.08 2.77 8.62
CA ILE A 75 12.11 2.80 9.64
C ILE A 75 12.90 1.51 9.63
N GLY A 76 14.20 1.67 9.84
CA GLY A 76 15.20 0.67 10.19
C GLY A 76 15.15 -0.67 9.44
N PRO A 77 16.29 -1.20 8.96
CA PRO A 77 16.35 -2.63 8.74
C PRO A 77 16.40 -3.35 10.10
N PHE A 78 15.25 -3.79 10.59
CA PHE A 78 15.14 -4.62 11.79
C PHE A 78 15.29 -6.10 11.45
N ARG A 79 15.88 -6.87 12.37
CA ARG A 79 16.00 -8.32 12.19
C ARG A 79 14.74 -9.01 12.69
N ILE A 80 14.25 -9.98 11.92
CA ILE A 80 13.18 -10.87 12.38
C ILE A 80 13.77 -11.84 13.41
N SER A 81 13.26 -11.83 14.64
CA SER A 81 13.66 -12.76 15.70
C SER A 81 12.89 -14.08 15.60
N GLU A 82 11.58 -14.02 15.33
CA GLU A 82 10.71 -15.18 15.31
C GLU A 82 9.49 -14.97 14.41
N LYS A 83 8.95 -16.07 13.86
CA LYS A 83 7.66 -16.10 13.18
C LYS A 83 6.58 -16.62 14.14
N ILE A 84 5.78 -15.72 14.70
CA ILE A 84 4.73 -16.06 15.66
C ILE A 84 3.54 -16.74 14.97
N SER A 85 3.17 -16.26 13.78
CA SER A 85 2.08 -16.85 13.01
C SER A 85 2.33 -16.74 11.51
N SER A 86 1.41 -17.25 10.70
CA SER A 86 1.46 -17.11 9.24
C SER A 86 1.57 -15.64 8.78
N HIS A 87 1.08 -14.69 9.59
CA HIS A 87 1.03 -13.26 9.25
C HIS A 87 1.71 -12.36 10.28
N MET A 88 2.17 -12.86 11.43
CA MET A 88 2.80 -12.07 12.47
C MET A 88 4.27 -12.48 12.65
N TYR A 89 5.14 -11.48 12.65
CA TYR A 89 6.56 -11.65 12.89
C TYR A 89 7.00 -10.77 14.05
N GLN A 90 7.90 -11.31 14.87
CA GLN A 90 8.56 -10.57 15.92
C GLN A 90 9.87 -9.98 15.39
N LEU A 91 10.10 -8.71 15.66
CA LEU A 91 11.29 -7.97 15.28
C LEU A 91 12.18 -7.71 16.49
N ASN A 92 13.49 -7.71 16.27
CA ASN A 92 14.45 -7.18 17.23
C ASN A 92 14.52 -5.66 17.03
N LEU A 93 13.74 -4.94 17.83
CA LEU A 93 13.69 -3.49 17.85
C LEU A 93 14.75 -2.91 18.80
N LEU A 94 15.11 -1.65 18.57
CA LEU A 94 15.94 -0.89 19.51
C LEU A 94 15.14 -0.58 20.78
N ASP A 95 15.76 -0.69 21.96
CA ASP A 95 15.11 -0.41 23.25
C ASP A 95 14.59 1.02 23.39
N SER A 96 15.10 1.95 22.58
CA SER A 96 14.59 3.34 22.51
C SER A 96 13.18 3.41 21.94
N LEU A 97 12.79 2.46 21.08
CA LEU A 97 11.46 2.36 20.52
C LEU A 97 10.57 1.58 21.48
N LYS A 98 9.85 2.29 22.36
CA LYS A 98 8.89 1.72 23.32
C LYS A 98 7.60 1.25 22.65
N ILE A 99 7.72 0.44 21.60
CA ILE A 99 6.59 -0.11 20.84
C ILE A 99 6.60 -1.64 20.92
N HIS A 100 5.43 -2.24 20.74
CA HIS A 100 5.33 -3.69 20.64
C HIS A 100 6.14 -4.20 19.45
N ASN A 101 6.88 -5.27 19.66
CA ASN A 101 7.83 -5.81 18.69
C ASN A 101 7.21 -6.85 17.74
N ILE A 102 5.89 -7.03 17.74
CA ILE A 102 5.16 -7.98 16.91
C ILE A 102 4.38 -7.23 15.84
N PHE A 103 4.62 -7.55 14.58
CA PHE A 103 4.04 -6.83 13.44
C PHE A 103 3.38 -7.75 12.42
N TYR A 104 2.32 -7.23 11.80
CA TYR A 104 1.69 -7.83 10.64
C TYR A 104 2.62 -7.77 9.44
N VAL A 105 2.67 -8.86 8.67
CA VAL A 105 3.44 -9.03 7.44
C VAL A 105 3.25 -7.89 6.42
N GLY A 106 2.07 -7.26 6.36
CA GLY A 106 1.81 -6.13 5.47
C GLY A 106 2.47 -4.81 5.88
N LEU A 107 3.00 -4.72 7.09
CA LEU A 107 3.81 -3.59 7.57
C LEU A 107 5.31 -3.84 7.38
N LEU A 108 5.69 -5.01 6.86
CA LEU A 108 7.08 -5.39 6.62
C LEU A 108 7.40 -5.33 5.14
N SER A 109 8.56 -4.78 4.81
CA SER A 109 9.08 -4.77 3.45
C SER A 109 10.47 -5.39 3.41
N LYS A 110 10.73 -6.16 2.34
CA LYS A 110 12.06 -6.74 2.12
C LYS A 110 13.06 -5.62 1.90
N LEU A 111 14.26 -5.80 2.45
CA LEU A 111 15.39 -4.94 2.13
C LEU A 111 15.79 -5.17 0.68
N HIS A 112 15.19 -4.44 -0.25
CA HIS A 112 15.64 -4.43 -1.63
C HIS A 112 16.97 -3.69 -1.65
N LYS A 113 18.07 -4.44 -1.65
CA LYS A 113 19.34 -3.91 -2.12
C LYS A 113 19.14 -3.67 -3.60
N SER A 114 18.73 -2.46 -3.98
CA SER A 114 19.10 -2.02 -5.31
C SER A 114 20.62 -2.21 -5.36
N PRO A 115 21.18 -2.97 -6.32
CA PRO A 115 22.55 -2.69 -6.68
C PRO A 115 22.54 -1.18 -6.91
N SER A 116 23.38 -0.44 -6.20
CA SER A 116 23.55 0.96 -6.46
C SER A 116 23.86 1.06 -7.95
N GLN A 117 22.85 1.26 -8.79
CA GLN A 117 23.01 2.02 -9.99
C GLN A 117 23.18 3.40 -9.40
N PRO A 118 24.42 3.92 -9.29
CA PRO A 118 24.53 5.37 -9.33
C PRO A 118 23.62 5.80 -10.48
N LEU A 119 22.70 6.72 -10.18
CA LEU A 119 22.07 7.49 -11.26
C LEU A 119 23.23 7.88 -12.17
N PRO A 120 23.20 7.55 -13.48
CA PRO A 120 24.31 7.89 -14.35
C PRO A 120 24.57 9.38 -14.17
N ASP A 121 25.83 9.73 -13.88
CA ASP A 121 26.22 11.12 -13.68
C ASP A 121 25.70 11.93 -14.85
N ARG A 122 25.04 13.05 -14.54
CA ARG A 122 24.52 13.92 -15.58
C ARG A 122 25.66 14.36 -16.46
N PRO A 123 25.64 14.04 -17.78
CA PRO A 123 26.60 14.64 -18.68
C PRO A 123 26.43 16.15 -18.54
N PRO A 124 27.52 16.89 -18.34
CA PRO A 124 27.44 18.33 -18.20
C PRO A 124 26.74 18.94 -19.43
N PRO A 125 25.93 20.00 -19.25
CA PRO A 125 25.29 20.67 -20.39
C PRO A 125 26.33 21.19 -21.38
N GLU A 126 26.01 21.16 -22.66
CA GLU A 126 26.85 21.79 -23.69
C GLU A 126 26.54 23.30 -23.72
N THR A 127 27.55 24.15 -23.71
CA THR A 127 27.34 25.59 -23.89
C THR A 127 27.21 25.91 -25.37
N ILE A 128 26.01 26.24 -25.82
CA ILE A 128 25.73 26.74 -27.18
C ILE A 128 25.25 28.19 -27.02
N GLU A 129 25.87 29.13 -27.73
CA GLU A 129 25.51 30.57 -27.70
C GLU A 129 25.45 31.22 -26.29
N GLY A 130 26.17 30.66 -25.31
CA GLY A 130 26.24 31.20 -23.94
C GLY A 130 25.19 30.64 -22.98
N GLU A 131 24.33 29.72 -23.42
CA GLU A 131 23.35 29.03 -22.59
C GLU A 131 23.68 27.53 -22.45
N GLU A 132 23.39 26.96 -21.28
CA GLU A 132 23.60 25.54 -20.97
C GLU A 132 22.47 24.68 -21.58
N GLU A 133 22.75 23.97 -22.67
CA GLU A 133 21.78 23.15 -23.39
C GLU A 133 22.03 21.64 -23.24
N TYR A 134 20.95 20.85 -23.19
CA TYR A 134 21.00 19.39 -23.22
C TYR A 134 20.46 18.86 -24.54
N LYS A 135 21.18 17.91 -25.13
CA LYS A 135 20.76 17.31 -26.41
C LYS A 135 19.65 16.28 -26.22
N VAL A 136 18.49 16.55 -26.81
CA VAL A 136 17.35 15.62 -26.84
C VAL A 136 17.62 14.50 -27.84
N GLU A 137 17.47 13.24 -27.41
CA GLU A 137 17.46 12.08 -28.32
C GLU A 137 16.06 11.85 -28.89
N GLN A 138 15.05 11.81 -28.01
CA GLN A 138 13.67 11.55 -28.41
C GLN A 138 12.67 12.11 -27.39
N ILE A 139 11.50 12.56 -27.84
CA ILE A 139 10.36 12.82 -26.97
C ILE A 139 9.53 11.54 -26.87
N LEU A 140 9.42 10.99 -25.66
CA LEU A 140 8.73 9.74 -25.39
C LEU A 140 7.23 9.96 -25.14
N ASP A 141 6.89 11.06 -24.47
CA ASP A 141 5.49 11.35 -24.10
C ASP A 141 5.29 12.86 -23.89
N SER A 142 4.03 13.30 -23.95
CA SER A 142 3.64 14.66 -23.62
C SER A 142 2.31 14.66 -22.88
N LYS A 143 2.20 15.45 -21.80
CA LYS A 143 0.96 15.59 -21.04
C LYS A 143 0.67 17.04 -20.70
N ARG A 144 -0.62 17.38 -20.61
CA ARG A 144 -1.07 18.71 -20.18
C ARG A 144 -1.53 18.66 -18.73
N GLN A 145 -0.91 19.45 -17.86
CA GLN A 145 -1.33 19.63 -16.46
C GLN A 145 -1.34 21.11 -16.11
N HIS A 146 -2.42 21.58 -15.45
CA HIS A 146 -2.59 22.98 -15.03
C HIS A 146 -2.32 24.01 -16.14
N GLY A 147 -2.76 23.73 -17.37
CA GLY A 147 -2.57 24.62 -18.53
C GLY A 147 -1.14 24.66 -19.10
N LYS A 148 -0.20 23.87 -18.56
CA LYS A 148 1.18 23.76 -19.05
C LYS A 148 1.43 22.38 -19.68
N TRP A 149 2.29 22.37 -20.70
CA TRP A 149 2.78 21.15 -21.33
C TRP A 149 4.01 20.61 -20.59
N PHE A 150 4.01 19.31 -20.34
CA PHE A 150 5.15 18.57 -19.79
C PHE A 150 5.53 17.50 -20.80
N TYR A 151 6.82 17.41 -21.12
CA TYR A 151 7.37 16.43 -22.04
C TYR A 151 8.24 15.43 -21.29
N LEU A 152 8.07 14.14 -21.59
CA LEU A 152 8.99 13.10 -21.16
C LEU A 152 10.06 12.96 -22.24
N ILE A 153 11.26 13.43 -21.93
CA ILE A 153 12.36 13.52 -22.88
C ILE A 153 13.37 12.41 -22.57
N LYS A 154 13.72 11.63 -23.59
CA LYS A 154 14.93 10.80 -23.62
C LYS A 154 16.08 11.69 -24.05
N TRP A 155 17.02 11.93 -23.15
CA TRP A 155 18.21 12.72 -23.42
C TRP A 155 19.28 11.85 -24.08
N LYS A 156 20.04 12.40 -25.01
CA LYS A 156 21.13 11.66 -25.64
C LYS A 156 22.21 11.38 -24.60
N GLY A 157 22.46 10.09 -24.33
CA GLY A 157 23.38 9.64 -23.27
C GLY A 157 22.69 9.09 -22.02
N TYR A 158 21.36 8.90 -22.05
CA TYR A 158 20.53 8.29 -20.99
C TYR A 158 19.55 7.23 -21.51
#